data_AF-A0A1T1HAS7-F1
#
_entry.id   AF-A0A1T1HAS7-F1
#
_cell.length_a   1.000
_cell.length_b   1.000
_cell.length_c   1.000
_cell.angle_alpha   90.00
_cell.angle_beta   90.00
_cell.angle_gamma   90.00
#
_symmetry.space_group_name_H-M   'P 1'
#
loop_
_entity.id
_entity.type
_entity.pdbx_description
1 polymer ?
#
loop_
_entity_poly.entity_id
_entity_poly.type
_entity_poly.pdbx_seq_one_letter_code
_entity_poly.pdbx_strand_id
1 'polypeptide(L)'
;MNQDANLQDVCKQQIQRWLDEGYTLSSISAAQLHQKTSAPYTQCVEILRNFTPAQAKKTAADIPPPSEALKKVFQQNQRQLWQAFWQEHKAEIDTLTQGFSDEKKQLVQTADERLEMIKTLEQSLSEKESSIRKLQKNSSPAAPKTQQQDSASHHSKEIKQLNRQISDYKDEIARLKDQVKASGEQVPYDPEALRKEQERGVLVSLLGVVGIGIENPELAYTIADALSSAI
;
A
#
# COMPACT_ATOMS: atom_id res chain seq x y z
N MET A 1 1.71 -30.54 -57.51
CA MET A 1 2.05 -31.67 -56.61
C MET A 1 2.07 -31.13 -55.19
N ASN A 2 1.24 -31.69 -54.31
CA ASN A 2 0.98 -31.22 -52.93
C ASN A 2 2.12 -31.61 -51.97
N GLN A 3 3.26 -30.92 -52.01
CA GLN A 3 4.33 -31.13 -51.02
C GLN A 3 3.93 -30.58 -49.64
N ASP A 4 3.15 -29.48 -49.60
CA ASP A 4 2.79 -28.81 -48.34
C ASP A 4 1.81 -29.61 -47.48
N ALA A 5 0.87 -30.35 -48.09
CA ALA A 5 -0.08 -31.19 -47.37
C ALA A 5 0.62 -32.36 -46.66
N ASN A 6 1.66 -32.92 -47.28
CA ASN A 6 2.43 -34.03 -46.72
C ASN A 6 3.25 -33.58 -45.50
N LEU A 7 3.85 -32.39 -45.54
CA LEU A 7 4.64 -31.85 -44.43
C LEU A 7 3.80 -31.55 -43.18
N GLN A 8 2.55 -31.09 -43.34
CA GLN A 8 1.67 -30.86 -42.20
C GLN A 8 1.34 -32.17 -41.47
N ASP A 9 1.08 -33.25 -42.19
CA ASP A 9 0.74 -34.54 -41.60
C ASP A 9 1.94 -35.17 -40.89
N VAL A 10 3.15 -35.06 -41.45
CA VAL A 10 4.40 -35.52 -40.80
C VAL A 10 4.63 -34.80 -39.47
N CYS A 11 4.43 -33.48 -39.43
CA CYS A 11 4.52 -32.70 -38.19
C CYS A 11 3.48 -33.10 -37.15
N LYS A 12 2.21 -33.27 -37.56
CA LYS A 12 1.14 -33.71 -36.64
C LYS A 12 1.41 -35.10 -36.06
N GLN A 13 1.89 -36.04 -36.89
CA GLN A 13 2.26 -37.38 -36.44
C GLN A 13 3.42 -37.35 -35.44
N GLN A 14 4.43 -36.50 -35.69
CA GLN A 14 5.56 -36.36 -34.77
C GLN A 14 5.14 -35.75 -33.42
N ILE A 15 4.26 -34.75 -33.42
CA ILE A 15 3.69 -34.19 -32.19
C ILE A 15 2.91 -35.28 -31.42
N GLN A 16 2.05 -36.03 -32.10
CA GLN A 16 1.28 -37.11 -31.46
C GLN A 16 2.20 -38.18 -30.83
N ARG A 17 3.28 -38.56 -31.53
CA ARG A 17 4.27 -39.51 -31.01
C ARG A 17 4.91 -39.01 -29.71
N TRP A 18 5.27 -37.74 -29.63
CA TRP A 18 5.81 -37.15 -28.40
C TRP A 18 4.80 -37.11 -27.26
N LEU A 19 3.53 -36.82 -27.56
CA LEU A 19 2.46 -36.90 -26.57
C LEU A 19 2.29 -38.34 -26.05
N ASP A 20 2.37 -39.34 -26.93
CA ASP A 20 2.30 -40.76 -26.56
C ASP A 20 3.54 -41.21 -25.73
N GLU A 21 4.68 -40.56 -25.95
CA GLU A 21 5.93 -40.73 -25.16
C GLU A 21 5.90 -39.95 -23.82
N GLY A 22 4.82 -39.22 -23.50
CA GLY A 22 4.63 -38.53 -22.22
C GLY A 22 5.07 -37.06 -22.18
N TYR A 23 5.46 -36.47 -23.31
CA TYR A 23 5.74 -35.03 -23.39
C TYR A 23 4.44 -34.22 -23.28
N THR A 24 4.51 -33.04 -22.67
CA THR A 24 3.40 -32.08 -22.70
C THR A 24 3.50 -31.21 -23.95
N LEU A 25 2.36 -30.75 -24.48
CA LEU A 25 2.36 -29.87 -25.67
C LEU A 25 3.16 -28.58 -25.44
N SER A 26 3.16 -28.05 -24.20
CA SER A 26 3.94 -26.87 -23.81
C SER A 26 5.46 -27.11 -23.77
N SER A 27 5.90 -28.37 -23.71
CA SER A 27 7.32 -28.73 -23.71
C SER A 27 7.90 -28.93 -25.12
N ILE A 28 7.05 -28.98 -26.15
CA ILE A 28 7.45 -29.22 -27.54
C ILE A 28 7.68 -27.87 -28.23
N SER A 29 8.91 -27.60 -28.64
CA SER A 29 9.25 -26.36 -29.37
C SER A 29 9.19 -26.53 -30.89
N ALA A 30 8.94 -25.43 -31.61
CA ALA A 30 8.98 -25.41 -33.07
C ALA A 30 10.37 -25.77 -33.62
N ALA A 31 11.44 -25.47 -32.90
CA ALA A 31 12.81 -25.82 -33.27
C ALA A 31 13.04 -27.33 -33.22
N GLN A 32 12.56 -28.01 -32.18
CA GLN A 32 12.61 -29.47 -32.08
C GLN A 32 11.79 -30.13 -33.20
N LEU A 33 10.59 -29.59 -33.47
CA LEU A 33 9.74 -30.11 -34.53
C LEU A 33 10.40 -29.95 -35.90
N HIS A 34 10.94 -28.77 -36.19
CA HIS A 34 11.72 -28.48 -37.41
C HIS A 34 12.90 -29.45 -37.56
N GLN A 35 13.68 -29.66 -36.51
CA GLN A 35 14.84 -30.55 -36.53
C GLN A 35 14.45 -32.01 -36.83
N LYS A 36 13.28 -32.46 -36.37
CA LYS A 36 12.83 -33.84 -36.56
C LYS A 36 12.13 -34.09 -37.89
N THR A 37 11.37 -33.14 -38.38
CA THR A 37 10.53 -33.33 -39.58
C THR A 37 11.13 -32.68 -40.82
N SER A 38 12.17 -31.86 -40.66
CA SER A 38 12.73 -31.00 -41.72
C SER A 38 11.71 -30.04 -42.36
N ALA A 39 10.53 -29.85 -41.75
CA ALA A 39 9.52 -28.91 -42.23
C ALA A 39 9.94 -27.46 -41.89
N PRO A 40 9.61 -26.45 -42.71
CA PRO A 40 9.94 -25.05 -42.42
C PRO A 40 9.51 -24.62 -41.01
N TYR A 41 10.39 -23.91 -40.30
CA TYR A 41 10.15 -23.49 -38.91
C TYR A 41 8.83 -22.74 -38.71
N THR A 42 8.48 -21.84 -39.63
CA THR A 42 7.21 -21.08 -39.59
C THR A 42 5.99 -22.00 -39.65
N GLN A 43 6.06 -23.05 -40.47
CA GLN A 43 5.01 -24.06 -40.57
C GLN A 43 4.92 -24.90 -39.29
N CYS A 44 6.05 -25.24 -38.65
CA CYS A 44 6.07 -25.91 -37.35
C CYS A 44 5.40 -25.08 -36.25
N VAL A 45 5.63 -23.76 -36.23
CA VAL A 45 4.97 -22.84 -35.28
C VAL A 45 3.46 -22.85 -35.49
N GLU A 46 2.99 -22.70 -36.73
CA GLU A 46 1.56 -22.71 -37.04
C GLU A 46 0.90 -24.04 -36.69
N ILE A 47 1.57 -25.16 -36.98
CA ILE A 47 1.05 -26.49 -36.66
C ILE A 47 0.97 -26.68 -35.14
N LEU A 48 1.99 -26.32 -34.37
CA LEU A 48 1.95 -26.42 -32.90
C LEU A 48 0.83 -25.56 -32.31
N ARG A 49 0.65 -24.33 -32.81
CA ARG A 49 -0.42 -23.43 -32.37
C ARG A 49 -1.82 -23.99 -32.65
N ASN A 50 -1.98 -24.68 -33.78
CA ASN A 50 -3.27 -25.21 -34.23
C ASN A 50 -3.45 -26.71 -33.92
N PHE A 51 -2.49 -27.34 -33.24
CA PHE A 51 -2.53 -28.77 -32.95
C PHE A 51 -3.59 -29.04 -31.88
N THR A 52 -4.64 -29.77 -32.25
CA THR A 52 -5.62 -30.31 -31.31
C THR A 52 -5.39 -31.82 -31.21
N PRO A 53 -4.99 -32.36 -30.04
CA PRO A 53 -4.77 -33.80 -29.90
C PRO A 53 -6.04 -34.58 -30.24
N ALA A 54 -5.92 -35.66 -31.01
CA ALA A 54 -7.08 -36.52 -31.31
C ALA A 54 -7.72 -37.10 -30.02
N GLN A 55 -6.94 -37.21 -28.94
CA GLN A 55 -7.39 -37.63 -27.61
C GLN A 55 -8.08 -36.52 -26.78
N ALA A 56 -8.07 -35.26 -27.23
CA ALA A 56 -8.89 -34.20 -26.62
C ALA A 56 -10.41 -34.47 -26.78
N LYS A 57 -10.78 -35.52 -27.53
CA LYS A 57 -12.13 -36.07 -27.63
C LYS A 57 -12.48 -37.16 -26.61
N LYS A 58 -11.61 -37.49 -25.64
CA LYS A 58 -12.14 -37.92 -24.34
C LYS A 58 -12.68 -36.66 -23.69
N THR A 59 -13.94 -36.37 -24.02
CA THR A 59 -14.69 -35.29 -23.41
C THR A 59 -14.58 -35.43 -21.90
N ALA A 60 -14.56 -34.33 -21.15
CA ALA A 60 -14.60 -34.34 -19.69
C ALA A 60 -15.74 -35.21 -19.09
N ALA A 61 -16.67 -35.68 -19.94
CA ALA A 61 -17.71 -36.66 -19.65
C ALA A 61 -17.20 -38.09 -19.36
N ASP A 62 -16.00 -38.47 -19.81
CA ASP A 62 -15.44 -39.82 -19.58
C ASP A 62 -14.64 -39.94 -18.27
N ILE A 63 -14.42 -38.82 -17.57
CA ILE A 63 -13.79 -38.81 -16.24
C ILE A 63 -14.92 -39.02 -15.22
N PRO A 64 -14.90 -40.10 -14.42
CA PRO A 64 -15.92 -40.31 -13.41
C PRO A 64 -15.91 -39.14 -12.42
N PRO A 65 -17.07 -38.66 -11.96
CA PRO A 65 -17.12 -37.58 -10.99
C PRO A 65 -16.34 -37.97 -9.74
N PRO A 66 -15.63 -37.03 -9.10
CA PRO A 66 -14.87 -37.32 -7.89
C PRO A 66 -15.80 -37.90 -6.82
N SER A 67 -15.29 -38.87 -6.07
CA SER A 67 -16.07 -39.52 -5.02
C SER A 67 -16.54 -38.51 -3.96
N GLU A 68 -17.70 -38.73 -3.36
CA GLU A 68 -18.22 -37.86 -2.30
C GLU A 68 -17.26 -37.75 -1.10
N ALA A 69 -16.51 -38.83 -0.82
CA ALA A 69 -15.46 -38.80 0.20
C ALA A 69 -14.35 -37.80 -0.16
N LEU A 70 -13.85 -37.83 -1.40
CA LEU A 70 -12.82 -36.91 -1.86
C LEU A 70 -13.31 -35.46 -1.86
N LYS A 71 -14.56 -35.22 -2.32
CA LYS A 71 -15.17 -33.89 -2.28
C LYS A 71 -15.24 -33.34 -0.86
N LYS A 72 -15.67 -34.15 0.11
CA LYS A 72 -15.75 -33.75 1.53
C LYS A 72 -14.36 -33.42 2.09
N VAL A 73 -13.36 -34.26 1.85
CA VAL A 73 -11.98 -34.01 2.30
C VAL A 73 -11.45 -32.72 1.70
N PHE A 74 -11.65 -32.52 0.40
CA PHE A 74 -11.21 -31.31 -0.28
C PHE A 74 -11.90 -30.05 0.27
N GLN A 75 -13.22 -30.05 0.43
CA GLN A 75 -13.97 -28.95 1.02
C GLN A 75 -13.54 -28.65 2.47
N GLN A 76 -13.29 -29.69 3.26
CA GLN A 76 -12.80 -29.54 4.62
C GLN A 76 -11.40 -28.91 4.66
N ASN A 77 -10.49 -29.39 3.80
CA ASN A 77 -9.13 -28.82 3.70
C ASN A 77 -9.15 -27.36 3.23
N GLN A 78 -9.98 -27.02 2.23
CA GLN A 78 -10.15 -25.64 1.79
C GLN A 78 -10.63 -24.74 2.93
N ARG A 79 -11.61 -25.21 3.72
CA ARG A 79 -12.11 -24.45 4.87
C ARG A 79 -11.04 -24.26 5.95
N GLN A 80 -10.25 -25.29 6.25
CA GLN A 80 -9.18 -25.22 7.25
C GLN A 80 -8.06 -24.27 6.81
N LEU A 81 -7.61 -24.39 5.56
CA LEU A 81 -6.62 -23.47 4.99
C LEU A 81 -7.11 -22.03 5.03
N TRP A 82 -8.37 -21.80 4.67
CA TRP A 82 -8.96 -20.48 4.74
C TRP A 82 -9.01 -19.94 6.18
N GLN A 83 -9.47 -20.75 7.14
CA GLN A 83 -9.52 -20.33 8.54
C GLN A 83 -8.14 -19.98 9.10
N ALA A 84 -7.11 -20.77 8.77
CA ALA A 84 -5.74 -20.50 9.20
C ALA A 84 -5.22 -19.18 8.62
N PHE A 85 -5.35 -19.01 7.30
CA PHE A 85 -4.92 -17.79 6.61
C PHE A 85 -5.67 -16.55 7.12
N TRP A 86 -6.98 -16.66 7.31
CA TRP A 86 -7.79 -15.56 7.84
C TRP A 86 -7.39 -15.19 9.28
N GLN A 87 -7.13 -16.16 10.14
CA GLN A 87 -6.70 -15.91 11.51
C GLN A 87 -5.33 -15.22 11.57
N GLU A 88 -4.38 -15.66 10.75
CA GLU A 88 -3.04 -15.07 10.65
C GLU A 88 -3.12 -13.60 10.20
N HIS A 89 -3.80 -13.34 9.07
CA HIS A 89 -3.94 -11.97 8.58
C HIS A 89 -4.77 -11.08 9.49
N LYS A 90 -5.80 -11.64 10.15
CA LYS A 90 -6.59 -10.88 11.12
C LYS A 90 -5.73 -10.41 12.29
N ALA A 91 -4.86 -11.26 12.82
CA ALA A 91 -3.97 -10.87 13.91
C ALA A 91 -2.98 -9.76 13.50
N GLU A 92 -2.47 -9.83 12.26
CA GLU A 92 -1.60 -8.80 11.70
C GLU A 92 -2.33 -7.46 11.52
N ILE A 93 -3.54 -7.50 10.95
CA ILE A 93 -4.43 -6.34 10.80
C ILE A 93 -4.74 -5.72 12.17
N ASP A 94 -5.10 -6.53 13.16
CA ASP A 94 -5.42 -6.06 14.51
C ASP A 94 -4.21 -5.38 15.15
N THR A 95 -3.01 -5.96 14.97
CA THR A 95 -1.74 -5.40 15.46
C THR A 95 -1.42 -4.06 14.79
N LEU A 96 -1.53 -3.97 13.47
CA LEU A 96 -1.31 -2.72 12.72
C LEU A 96 -2.33 -1.65 13.10
N THR A 97 -3.59 -2.02 13.25
CA THR A 97 -4.68 -1.11 13.65
C THR A 97 -4.42 -0.56 15.06
N GLN A 98 -3.98 -1.41 15.98
CA GLN A 98 -3.62 -0.99 17.33
C GLN A 98 -2.40 -0.08 17.33
N GLY A 99 -1.34 -0.44 16.61
CA GLY A 99 -0.12 0.37 16.48
C GLY A 99 -0.43 1.76 15.92
N PHE A 100 -1.26 1.85 14.88
CA PHE A 100 -1.71 3.11 14.32
C PHE A 100 -2.53 3.96 15.31
N SER A 101 -3.43 3.32 16.07
CA SER A 101 -4.23 3.98 17.10
C SER A 101 -3.34 4.58 18.20
N ASP A 102 -2.31 3.86 18.63
CA ASP A 102 -1.40 4.31 19.67
C ASP A 102 -0.46 5.41 19.17
N GLU A 103 0.07 5.29 17.94
CA GLU A 103 0.87 6.35 17.30
C GLU A 103 0.06 7.64 17.12
N LYS A 104 -1.21 7.52 16.69
CA LYS A 104 -2.11 8.66 16.58
C LYS A 104 -2.32 9.36 17.92
N LYS A 105 -2.52 8.61 19.01
CA LYS A 105 -2.63 9.19 20.36
C LYS A 105 -1.36 9.93 20.76
N GLN A 106 -0.19 9.34 20.50
CA GLN A 106 1.10 9.97 20.79
C GLN A 106 1.31 11.27 20.01
N LEU A 107 0.93 11.29 18.73
CA LEU A 107 1.00 12.50 17.89
C LEU A 107 0.09 13.60 18.42
N VAL A 108 -1.15 13.28 18.79
CA VAL A 108 -2.09 14.24 19.39
C VAL A 108 -1.53 14.80 20.69
N GLN A 109 -1.06 13.93 21.60
CA GLN A 109 -0.49 14.37 22.87
C GLN A 109 0.73 15.29 22.66
N THR A 110 1.63 14.92 21.74
CA THR A 110 2.81 15.73 21.42
C THR A 110 2.41 17.09 20.83
N ALA A 111 1.37 17.13 20.00
CA ALA A 111 0.85 18.39 19.48
C ALA A 111 0.28 19.28 20.59
N ASP A 112 -0.49 18.71 21.52
CA ASP A 112 -1.05 19.45 22.67
C ASP A 112 0.06 20.01 23.58
N GLU A 113 1.09 19.22 23.89
CA GLU A 113 2.25 19.66 24.67
C GLU A 113 2.97 20.84 24.00
N ARG A 114 3.15 20.78 22.67
CA ARG A 114 3.77 21.87 21.90
C ARG A 114 2.91 23.12 21.86
N LEU A 115 1.59 22.98 21.75
CA LEU A 115 0.65 24.12 21.79
C LEU A 115 0.70 24.83 23.14
N GLU A 116 0.74 24.09 24.26
CA GLU A 116 0.86 24.70 25.58
C GLU A 116 2.23 25.38 25.79
N MET A 117 3.30 24.80 25.22
CA MET A 117 4.62 25.44 25.22
C MET A 117 4.62 26.75 24.43
N ILE A 118 4.02 26.77 23.23
CA ILE A 118 3.85 27.99 22.43
C ILE A 118 3.12 29.06 23.24
N LYS A 119 2.02 28.70 23.88
CA LYS A 119 1.22 29.63 24.71
C LYS A 119 2.03 30.21 25.87
N THR A 120 2.82 29.38 26.55
CA THR A 120 3.71 29.82 27.64
C THR A 120 4.79 30.79 27.13
N LEU A 121 5.39 30.49 25.97
CA LEU A 121 6.38 31.36 25.34
C LEU A 121 5.77 32.68 24.86
N GLU A 122 4.57 32.64 24.27
CA GLU A 122 3.83 33.84 23.85
C GLU A 122 3.49 34.74 25.05
N GLN A 123 3.09 34.15 26.19
CA GLN A 123 2.89 34.91 27.43
C GLN A 123 4.19 35.55 27.93
N SER A 124 5.28 34.79 28.01
CA SER A 124 6.58 35.30 28.46
C SER A 124 7.07 36.44 27.56
N LEU A 125 6.91 36.29 26.25
CA LEU A 125 7.26 37.30 25.26
C LEU A 125 6.46 38.59 25.48
N SER A 126 5.16 38.50 25.72
CA SER A 126 4.31 39.65 26.05
C SER A 126 4.76 40.36 27.34
N GLU A 127 5.12 39.61 28.38
CA GLU A 127 5.65 40.16 29.64
C GLU A 127 7.00 40.87 29.43
N LYS A 128 7.91 40.28 28.64
CA LYS A 128 9.19 40.91 28.29
C LYS A 128 8.99 42.16 27.44
N GLU A 129 8.13 42.14 26.43
CA GLU A 129 7.80 43.31 25.62
C GLU A 129 7.23 44.45 26.47
N SER A 130 6.34 44.15 27.42
CA SER A 130 5.82 45.12 28.39
C SER A 130 6.92 45.71 29.28
N SER A 131 7.87 44.87 29.71
CA SER A 131 9.02 45.28 30.53
C SER A 131 9.95 46.23 29.77
N ILE A 132 10.25 45.93 28.50
CA ILE A 132 11.01 46.82 27.61
C ILE A 132 10.28 48.16 27.44
N ARG A 133 8.96 48.16 27.20
CA ARG A 133 8.19 49.40 27.06
C ARG A 133 8.27 50.27 28.32
N LYS A 134 8.21 49.67 29.51
CA LYS A 134 8.37 50.38 30.79
C LYS A 134 9.78 50.96 30.94
N LEU A 135 10.83 50.18 30.66
CA LEU A 135 12.22 50.64 30.71
C LEU A 135 12.49 51.78 29.71
N GLN A 136 11.97 51.68 28.50
CA GLN A 136 12.06 52.74 27.48
C GLN A 136 11.35 54.02 27.93
N LYS A 137 10.14 53.91 28.52
CA LYS A 137 9.41 55.08 29.05
C LYS A 137 10.19 55.77 30.17
N ASN A 138 10.78 55.01 31.09
CA ASN A 138 11.58 55.53 32.20
C ASN A 138 12.92 56.12 31.75
N SER A 139 13.44 55.69 30.60
CA SER A 139 14.69 56.19 30.02
C SER A 139 14.51 57.40 29.09
N SER A 140 13.26 57.84 28.87
CA SER A 140 12.94 58.98 28.01
C SER A 140 13.31 60.31 28.68
N PRO A 141 13.85 61.32 27.96
CA PRO A 141 14.68 62.40 28.52
C PRO A 141 13.94 63.55 29.24
N ALA A 142 12.79 63.29 29.87
CA ALA A 142 12.00 64.32 30.54
C ALA A 142 12.46 64.69 31.97
N ALA A 143 13.61 64.22 32.44
CA ALA A 143 14.10 64.41 33.83
C ALA A 143 15.56 64.94 33.88
N PRO A 144 15.98 65.62 34.98
CA PRO A 144 17.21 66.43 35.02
C PRO A 144 18.52 65.61 35.02
N LYS A 145 19.56 66.19 34.39
CA LYS A 145 20.71 65.53 33.75
C LYS A 145 21.79 64.90 34.66
N THR A 146 21.73 64.96 35.98
CA THR A 146 22.95 64.73 36.80
C THR A 146 23.07 63.35 37.45
N GLN A 147 22.04 62.50 37.41
CA GLN A 147 22.07 61.13 37.96
C GLN A 147 21.69 60.04 36.95
N GLN A 148 21.41 60.44 35.69
CA GLN A 148 20.70 59.62 34.70
C GLN A 148 21.64 58.83 33.76
N GLN A 149 22.93 59.14 33.73
CA GLN A 149 23.86 58.58 32.74
C GLN A 149 24.22 57.11 33.04
N ASP A 150 24.41 56.74 34.30
CA ASP A 150 24.67 55.35 34.71
C ASP A 150 23.41 54.48 34.63
N SER A 151 22.25 55.04 34.97
CA SER A 151 20.97 54.34 34.87
C SER A 151 20.55 54.13 33.40
N ALA A 152 20.77 55.11 32.52
CA ALA A 152 20.52 54.95 31.08
C ALA A 152 21.43 53.89 30.44
N SER A 153 22.71 53.84 30.84
CA SER A 153 23.66 52.79 30.44
C SER A 153 23.19 51.40 30.88
N HIS A 154 22.72 51.27 32.13
CA HIS A 154 22.19 50.02 32.66
C HIS A 154 20.93 49.56 31.93
N HIS A 155 19.93 50.45 31.77
CA HIS A 155 18.70 50.15 31.05
C HIS A 155 18.96 49.81 29.57
N SER A 156 19.96 50.42 28.93
CA SER A 156 20.35 50.09 27.56
C SER A 156 20.88 48.65 27.43
N LYS A 157 21.71 48.20 28.38
CA LYS A 157 22.21 46.82 28.41
C LYS A 157 21.08 45.83 28.65
N GLU A 158 20.18 46.14 29.58
CA GLU A 158 19.03 45.31 29.91
C GLU A 158 18.04 45.18 28.73
N ILE A 159 17.73 46.28 28.04
CA ILE A 159 16.91 46.26 26.82
C ILE A 159 17.56 45.41 25.72
N LYS A 160 18.88 45.50 25.53
CA LYS A 160 19.59 44.66 24.55
C LYS A 160 19.51 43.17 24.90
N GLN A 161 19.63 42.83 26.18
CA GLN A 161 19.49 41.44 26.64
C GLN A 161 18.06 40.93 26.45
N LEU A 162 17.04 41.72 26.83
CA LEU A 162 15.64 41.37 26.64
C LEU A 162 15.27 41.22 25.16
N ASN A 163 15.78 42.08 24.28
CA ASN A 163 15.57 41.95 22.83
C ASN A 163 16.17 40.67 22.25
N ARG A 164 17.32 40.20 22.75
CA ARG A 164 17.89 38.90 22.35
C ARG A 164 16.96 37.76 22.76
N GLN A 165 16.50 37.76 24.01
CA GLN A 165 15.55 36.74 24.50
C GLN A 165 14.24 36.72 23.69
N ILE A 166 13.73 37.89 23.30
CA ILE A 166 12.54 37.97 22.43
C ILE A 166 12.81 37.35 21.05
N SER A 167 13.99 37.59 20.47
CA SER A 167 14.37 36.94 19.20
C SER A 167 14.38 35.43 19.34
N ASP A 168 15.07 34.91 20.36
CA ASP A 168 15.18 33.47 20.61
C ASP A 168 13.80 32.82 20.81
N TYR A 169 12.89 33.47 21.53
CA TYR A 169 11.52 32.96 21.71
C TYR A 169 10.67 33.03 20.45
N LYS A 170 10.85 34.04 19.59
CA LYS A 170 10.15 34.10 18.29
C LYS A 170 10.58 32.97 17.38
N ASP A 171 11.89 32.69 17.33
CA ASP A 171 12.44 31.61 16.52
C ASP A 171 11.94 30.24 17.02
N GLU A 172 11.89 30.02 18.34
CA GLU A 172 11.38 28.76 18.90
C GLU A 172 9.87 28.59 18.68
N ILE A 173 9.07 29.65 18.82
CA ILE A 173 7.63 29.60 18.51
C ILE A 173 7.41 29.25 17.03
N ALA A 174 8.18 29.86 16.11
CA ALA A 174 8.07 29.56 14.68
C ALA A 174 8.39 28.08 14.42
N ARG A 175 9.48 27.58 15.00
CA ARG A 175 9.88 26.17 14.89
C ARG A 175 8.81 25.21 15.41
N LEU A 176 8.22 25.49 16.57
CA LEU A 176 7.17 24.66 17.15
C LEU A 176 5.88 24.70 16.33
N LYS A 177 5.50 25.88 15.77
CA LYS A 177 4.32 26.01 14.89
C LYS A 177 4.49 25.19 13.61
N ASP A 178 5.67 25.22 13.00
CA ASP A 178 5.95 24.40 11.81
C ASP A 178 5.88 22.90 12.12
N GLN A 179 6.39 22.49 13.28
CA GLN A 179 6.31 21.09 13.72
C GLN A 179 4.86 20.64 13.96
N VAL A 180 4.01 21.46 14.58
CA VAL A 180 2.58 21.15 14.77
C VAL A 180 1.87 21.04 13.42
N LYS A 181 2.17 21.94 12.48
CA LYS A 181 1.59 21.90 11.14
C LYS A 181 1.97 20.61 10.40
N ALA A 182 3.25 20.23 10.44
CA ALA A 182 3.72 18.99 9.84
C ALA A 182 3.08 17.74 10.46
N SER A 183 2.84 17.73 11.77
CA SER A 183 2.14 16.64 12.46
C SER A 183 0.63 16.59 12.14
N GLY A 184 0.01 17.73 11.81
CA GLY A 184 -1.40 17.80 11.38
C GLY A 184 -1.65 17.38 9.93
N GLU A 185 -0.61 17.40 9.08
CA GLU A 185 -0.69 17.01 7.66
C GLU A 185 -0.50 15.49 7.42
N GLN A 186 -0.14 14.72 8.45
CA GLN A 186 0.02 13.27 8.34
C GLN A 186 -1.33 12.53 8.32
N VAL A 187 -1.79 12.32 7.08
CA VAL A 187 -2.72 11.32 6.54
C VAL A 187 -4.18 11.42 7.01
N PRO A 188 -5.13 11.76 6.11
CA PRO A 188 -6.54 11.48 6.37
C PRO A 188 -6.74 9.96 6.39
N TYR A 189 -6.73 9.39 7.59
CA TYR A 189 -7.14 8.01 7.83
C TYR A 189 -8.65 7.93 7.69
N ASP A 190 -9.11 7.36 6.57
CA ASP A 190 -10.50 6.97 6.37
C ASP A 190 -10.68 5.49 6.78
N PRO A 191 -11.18 5.20 7.98
CA PRO A 191 -11.43 3.84 8.42
C PRO A 191 -12.45 3.11 7.53
N GLU A 192 -13.32 3.82 6.80
CA GLU A 192 -14.24 3.18 5.84
C GLU A 192 -13.53 2.70 4.59
N ALA A 193 -12.53 3.44 4.09
CA ALA A 193 -11.75 3.02 2.94
C ALA A 193 -11.00 1.71 3.21
N LEU A 194 -10.39 1.59 4.39
CA LEU A 194 -9.69 0.36 4.80
C LEU A 194 -10.65 -0.82 4.98
N ARG A 195 -11.85 -0.57 5.53
CA ARG A 195 -12.88 -1.61 5.70
C ARG A 195 -13.40 -2.10 4.35
N LYS A 196 -13.63 -1.20 3.39
CA LYS A 196 -14.05 -1.55 2.02
C LYS A 196 -12.98 -2.35 1.28
N GLU A 197 -11.69 -2.02 1.46
CA GLU A 197 -10.58 -2.79 0.89
C GLU A 197 -10.54 -4.23 1.45
N GLN A 198 -10.78 -4.39 2.76
CA GLN A 198 -10.88 -5.71 3.38
C GLN A 198 -12.09 -6.51 2.91
N GLU A 199 -13.27 -5.88 2.81
CA GLU A 199 -14.49 -6.50 2.28
C GLU A 199 -14.29 -6.96 0.82
N ARG A 200 -13.60 -6.14 0.00
CA ARG A 200 -13.20 -6.50 -1.37
C ARG A 200 -12.27 -7.72 -1.41
N GLY A 201 -11.23 -7.75 -0.58
CA GLY A 201 -10.30 -8.89 -0.52
C GLY A 201 -10.98 -10.22 -0.14
N VAL A 202 -11.95 -10.16 0.79
CA VAL A 202 -12.76 -11.32 1.19
C VAL A 202 -13.65 -11.81 0.04
N LEU A 203 -14.29 -10.90 -0.69
CA LEU A 203 -15.16 -11.24 -1.82
C LEU A 203 -14.39 -11.86 -2.99
N VAL A 204 -13.21 -11.33 -3.34
CA VAL A 204 -12.35 -11.88 -4.41
C VAL A 204 -11.89 -13.31 -4.06
N SER A 205 -11.54 -13.57 -2.80
CA SER A 205 -11.16 -14.92 -2.36
C SER A 205 -12.33 -15.90 -2.36
N LEU A 206 -13.53 -15.45 -1.95
CA LEU A 206 -14.75 -16.26 -2.02
C LEU A 206 -15.10 -16.67 -3.46
N LEU A 207 -14.94 -15.76 -4.43
CA LEU A 207 -15.15 -16.07 -5.85
C LEU A 207 -14.17 -17.15 -6.36
N GLY A 208 -12.91 -17.12 -5.90
CA GLY A 208 -11.93 -18.16 -6.19
C GLY A 208 -12.23 -19.52 -5.56
N VAL A 209 -12.75 -19.55 -4.32
CA VAL A 209 -13.08 -20.80 -3.60
C VAL A 209 -14.33 -21.49 -4.16
N VAL A 210 -15.29 -20.73 -4.70
CA VAL A 210 -16.53 -21.28 -5.29
C VAL A 210 -16.30 -21.87 -6.70
N GLY A 211 -15.07 -21.81 -7.22
CA GLY A 211 -14.73 -22.41 -8.51
C GLY A 211 -15.35 -21.67 -9.70
N ILE A 212 -15.73 -20.40 -9.51
CA ILE A 212 -15.95 -19.51 -10.63
C ILE A 212 -14.55 -19.23 -11.16
N GLY A 213 -14.15 -19.95 -12.21
CA GLY A 213 -12.83 -19.83 -12.85
C GLY A 213 -12.64 -18.46 -13.49
N ILE A 214 -12.52 -17.42 -12.67
CA ILE A 214 -12.22 -16.07 -13.11
C ILE A 214 -10.70 -16.00 -13.21
N GLU A 215 -10.17 -16.32 -14.38
CA GLU A 215 -8.73 -16.25 -14.67
C GLU A 215 -8.23 -14.79 -14.75
N ASN A 216 -9.14 -13.82 -14.82
CA ASN A 216 -8.82 -12.40 -14.88
C ASN A 216 -9.05 -11.68 -13.53
N PRO A 217 -7.99 -11.29 -12.81
CA PRO A 217 -8.11 -10.62 -11.50
C PRO A 217 -8.89 -9.31 -11.58
N GLU A 218 -8.81 -8.52 -12.66
CA GLU A 218 -9.60 -7.28 -12.80
C GLU A 218 -11.10 -7.55 -12.83
N LEU A 219 -11.51 -8.67 -13.43
CA LEU A 219 -12.92 -9.08 -13.48
C LEU A 219 -13.41 -9.51 -12.10
N ALA A 220 -12.56 -10.18 -11.31
CA ALA A 220 -12.87 -10.54 -9.92
C ALA A 220 -13.06 -9.30 -9.03
N TYR A 221 -12.20 -8.28 -9.19
CA TYR A 221 -12.36 -6.99 -8.51
C TYR A 221 -13.65 -6.26 -8.92
N THR A 222 -13.99 -6.26 -10.21
CA THR A 222 -15.22 -5.63 -10.71
C THR A 222 -16.48 -6.32 -10.17
N ILE A 223 -16.45 -7.65 -10.03
CA ILE A 223 -17.58 -8.42 -9.46
C ILE A 223 -17.67 -8.21 -7.94
N ALA A 224 -16.54 -8.17 -7.23
CA ALA A 224 -16.50 -7.83 -5.82
C ALA A 224 -17.10 -6.43 -5.56
N ASP A 225 -16.83 -5.46 -6.43
CA ASP A 225 -17.39 -4.10 -6.36
C ASP A 225 -18.89 -4.04 -6.58
N ALA A 226 -19.37 -4.78 -7.58
CA ALA A 226 -20.79 -4.89 -7.86
C ALA A 226 -21.56 -5.57 -6.71
N LEU A 227 -20.97 -6.59 -6.09
CA LEU A 227 -21.56 -7.29 -4.94
C LEU A 227 -21.54 -6.45 -3.66
N SER A 228 -20.44 -5.73 -3.41
CA SER A 228 -20.32 -4.83 -2.25
C SER A 228 -21.28 -3.64 -2.34
N SER A 229 -21.63 -3.19 -3.55
CA SER A 229 -22.61 -2.12 -3.76
C SER A 229 -24.08 -2.58 -3.71
N ALA A 230 -24.33 -3.89 -3.74
CA ALA A 230 -25.67 -4.49 -3.74
C ALA A 230 -26.15 -4.96 -2.36
N ILE A 231 -25.26 -4.96 -1.36
CA ILE A 231 -25.53 -5.25 0.06
C ILE A 231 -25.69 -3.94 0.81
#